data_AF-A0A0K2RJ27-F1
#
_entry.id   AF-A0A0K2RJ27-F1
#
_cell.length_a   1.000
_cell.length_b   1.000
_cell.length_c   1.000
_cell.angle_alpha   90.00
_cell.angle_beta   90.00
_cell.angle_gamma   90.00
#
_symmetry.space_group_name_H-M   'P 1'
#
loop_
_entity.id
_entity.type
_entity.pdbx_description
1 polymer ?
#
loop_
_entity_poly.entity_id
_entity_poly.type
_entity_poly.pdbx_seq_one_letter_code
_entity_poly.pdbx_strand_id
1 'polypeptide(L)'
;MEFTLRPATVDDAEPLTRMHVAAWRERYGHLLPEEFFAFREATINTRIERQREALEGSYKPMLAHDAGGALVGIAFAREARRRTGRASCNCR
;
A
#
# COMPACT_ATOMS: atom_id res chain seq x y z
N MET A 1 -15.75 14.85 -13.42
CA MET A 1 -14.77 14.63 -12.34
C MET A 1 -13.47 14.26 -13.03
N GLU A 2 -12.47 15.12 -12.91
CA GLU A 2 -11.20 14.97 -13.60
C GLU A 2 -10.17 14.39 -12.63
N PHE A 3 -9.37 13.43 -13.11
CA PHE A 3 -8.33 12.78 -12.33
C PHE A 3 -7.04 12.78 -13.12
N THR A 4 -5.92 12.98 -12.43
CA THR A 4 -4.59 12.87 -13.01
C THR A 4 -3.89 11.64 -12.45
N LEU A 5 -3.25 10.88 -13.34
CA LEU A 5 -2.49 9.70 -12.98
C LEU A 5 -1.00 9.97 -13.19
N ARG A 6 -0.18 9.67 -12.18
CA ARG A 6 1.28 9.77 -12.29
C ARG A 6 1.98 8.69 -11.46
N PRO A 7 3.21 8.30 -11.81
CA PRO A 7 4.05 7.50 -10.92
C PRO A 7 4.30 8.22 -9.59
N ALA A 8 4.40 7.44 -8.51
CA ALA A 8 4.77 7.93 -7.19
C ALA A 8 6.23 8.40 -7.13
N THR A 9 6.47 9.47 -6.39
CA THR A 9 7.79 9.96 -5.97
C THR A 9 8.01 9.64 -4.48
N VAL A 10 9.24 9.84 -4.00
CA VAL A 10 9.57 9.61 -2.58
C VAL A 10 8.74 10.53 -1.65
N ASP A 11 8.41 11.73 -2.11
CA ASP A 11 7.60 12.70 -1.36
C ASP A 11 6.17 12.20 -1.11
N ASP A 12 5.67 11.29 -1.96
CA ASP A 12 4.34 10.70 -1.80
C ASP A 12 4.25 9.65 -0.69
N ALA A 13 5.37 9.25 -0.08
CA ALA A 13 5.39 8.15 0.89
C ALA A 13 4.41 8.34 2.05
N GLU A 14 4.34 9.56 2.58
CA GLU A 14 3.44 9.91 3.68
C GLU A 14 1.96 9.93 3.29
N PRO A 15 1.53 10.73 2.29
CA PRO A 15 0.12 10.73 1.87
C PRO A 15 -0.34 9.35 1.39
N LEU A 16 0.50 8.62 0.66
CA LEU A 16 0.23 7.24 0.23
C LEU A 16 -0.04 6.31 1.40
N THR A 17 0.87 6.29 2.39
CA THR A 17 0.76 5.37 3.53
C THR A 17 -0.50 5.64 4.34
N ARG A 18 -0.81 6.92 4.60
CA ARG A 18 -2.02 7.28 5.35
C ARG A 18 -3.30 6.94 4.58
N MET A 19 -3.36 7.31 3.30
CA MET A 19 -4.50 6.98 2.43
C MET A 19 -4.73 5.47 2.39
N HIS A 20 -3.66 4.67 2.29
CA HIS A 20 -3.76 3.22 2.24
C HIS A 20 -4.29 2.60 3.53
N VAL A 21 -3.86 3.10 4.69
CA VAL A 21 -4.37 2.67 6.00
C VAL A 21 -5.84 3.05 6.18
N ALA A 22 -6.23 4.27 5.82
CA ALA A 22 -7.62 4.71 5.86
C ALA A 22 -8.52 3.82 5.00
N ALA A 23 -8.15 3.59 3.74
CA ALA A 23 -8.88 2.71 2.82
C ALA A 23 -8.99 1.28 3.35
N TRP A 24 -7.93 0.77 4.00
CA TRP A 24 -7.96 -0.55 4.65
C TRP A 24 -8.93 -0.60 5.82
N ARG A 25 -8.96 0.43 6.65
CA ARG A 25 -9.89 0.51 7.79
C ARG A 25 -11.33 0.61 7.34
N GLU A 26 -11.62 1.44 6.34
CA GLU A 26 -12.96 1.54 5.76
C GLU A 26 -13.43 0.22 5.16
N ARG A 27 -12.55 -0.47 4.41
CA ARG A 27 -12.93 -1.72 3.74
C ARG A 27 -12.96 -2.93 4.66
N TYR A 28 -12.04 -3.02 5.62
CA TYR A 28 -11.84 -4.23 6.43
C TYR A 28 -12.15 -4.03 7.92
N GLY A 29 -12.59 -2.85 8.34
CA GLY A 29 -12.91 -2.54 9.74
C GLY A 29 -13.99 -3.45 10.35
N HIS A 30 -14.85 -4.04 9.51
CA HIS A 30 -15.86 -5.00 9.93
C HIS A 30 -15.37 -6.45 9.97
N LEU A 31 -14.14 -6.73 9.51
CA LEU A 31 -13.53 -8.07 9.50
C LEU A 31 -12.34 -8.17 10.44
N LEU A 32 -11.62 -7.07 10.64
CA LEU A 32 -10.41 -7.02 11.46
C LEU A 32 -10.68 -6.31 12.78
N PRO A 33 -10.05 -6.77 13.88
CA PRO A 33 -10.20 -6.13 15.18
C PRO A 33 -9.68 -4.69 15.20
N GLU A 34 -10.22 -3.86 16.09
CA GLU A 34 -9.83 -2.47 16.25
C GLU A 34 -8.35 -2.35 16.69
N GLU A 35 -7.84 -3.28 17.50
CA GLU A 35 -6.43 -3.30 17.92
C GLU A 35 -5.46 -3.43 16.74
N PHE A 36 -5.88 -4.06 15.64
CA PHE A 36 -5.08 -4.13 14.43
C PHE A 36 -4.88 -2.74 13.82
N PHE A 37 -5.93 -1.92 13.76
CA PHE A 37 -5.86 -0.56 13.22
C PHE A 37 -5.16 0.39 14.20
N ALA A 38 -5.38 0.24 15.51
CA ALA A 38 -4.64 0.99 16.52
C ALA A 38 -3.12 0.76 16.41
N PHE A 39 -2.70 -0.49 16.20
CA PHE A 39 -1.29 -0.81 15.95
C PHE A 39 -0.77 -0.20 14.63
N ARG A 40 -1.58 -0.21 13.57
CA ARG A 40 -1.21 0.42 12.28
C ARG A 40 -0.99 1.92 12.43
N GLU A 41 -1.83 2.59 13.22
CA GLU A 41 -1.72 4.01 13.50
C GLU A 41 -0.49 4.31 14.37
N ALA A 42 -0.29 3.55 15.46
CA ALA A 42 0.87 3.72 16.34
C ALA A 42 2.22 3.51 15.61
N THR A 43 2.23 2.72 14.54
CA THR A 43 3.44 2.42 13.75
C THR A 43 3.50 3.15 12.40
N ILE A 44 2.65 4.17 12.19
CA ILE A 44 2.50 4.83 10.89
C ILE A 44 3.81 5.48 10.41
N ASN A 45 4.57 6.13 11.30
CA ASN A 45 5.82 6.80 10.93
C ASN A 45 6.89 5.81 10.44
N THR A 46 7.03 4.66 11.11
CA THR A 46 7.92 3.59 10.64
C THR A 46 7.50 3.03 9.28
N ARG A 47 6.18 2.99 9.01
CA ARG A 47 5.66 2.57 7.70
C ARG A 47 5.95 3.59 6.61
N ILE A 48 5.80 4.88 6.92
CA ILE A 48 6.13 5.97 6.00
C ILE A 48 7.61 5.88 5.61
N GLU A 49 8.50 5.63 6.56
CA GLU A 49 9.93 5.52 6.26
C GLU A 49 10.25 4.31 5.37
N ARG A 50 9.70 3.13 5.68
CA ARG A 50 9.82 1.95 4.80
C ARG A 50 9.24 2.19 3.42
N GLN A 51 8.17 2.99 3.33
CA GLN A 51 7.56 3.36 2.06
C GLN A 51 8.48 4.31 1.28
N ARG A 52 9.19 5.24 1.93
CA ARG A 52 10.21 6.09 1.30
C ARG A 52 11.34 5.24 0.71
N GLU A 53 11.92 4.35 1.52
CA GLU A 53 12.97 3.42 1.06
C GLU A 53 12.52 2.58 -0.15
N ALA A 54 11.28 2.08 -0.13
CA ALA A 54 10.72 1.32 -1.24
C ALA A 54 10.57 2.18 -2.51
N LEU A 55 10.16 3.44 -2.36
CA LEU A 55 9.98 4.39 -3.46
C LEU A 55 11.31 4.92 -4.01
N GLU A 56 12.41 4.85 -3.26
CA GLU A 56 13.75 5.13 -3.80
C GLU A 56 14.22 4.04 -4.77
N GLY A 57 13.73 2.81 -4.61
CA GLY A 57 14.03 1.68 -5.49
C GLY A 57 13.26 1.69 -6.83
N SER A 58 13.19 0.51 -7.46
CA SER A 58 12.48 0.32 -8.74
C SER A 58 10.95 0.24 -8.61
N TYR A 59 10.43 0.25 -7.38
CA TYR A 59 9.01 0.19 -7.11
C TYR A 59 8.37 1.58 -7.26
N LYS A 60 7.52 1.73 -8.28
CA LYS A 60 6.84 2.99 -8.62
C LYS A 60 5.34 2.75 -8.83
N PRO A 61 4.52 2.76 -7.78
CA PRO A 61 3.06 2.68 -7.93
C PRO A 61 2.52 3.85 -8.75
N MET A 62 1.38 3.62 -9.39
CA MET A 62 0.59 4.69 -10.02
C MET A 62 -0.34 5.30 -8.97
N LEU A 63 -0.33 6.62 -8.89
CA LEU A 63 -1.15 7.41 -7.99
C LEU A 63 -2.21 8.19 -8.77
N ALA A 64 -3.42 8.27 -8.22
CA ALA A 64 -4.51 9.05 -8.76
C ALA A 64 -4.77 10.27 -7.87
N HIS A 65 -4.74 11.45 -8.47
CA HIS A 65 -5.08 12.70 -7.79
C HIS A 65 -6.36 13.28 -8.39
N ASP A 66 -7.21 13.84 -7.54
CA ASP A 66 -8.39 14.59 -8.00
C ASP A 66 -8.02 15.98 -8.53
N ALA A 67 -9.02 16.74 -8.97
CA ALA A 67 -8.83 18.11 -9.46
C ALA A 67 -8.29 19.09 -8.41
N GLY A 68 -8.41 18.77 -7.12
CA GLY A 68 -7.84 19.54 -6.01
C GLY A 68 -6.41 19.14 -5.66
N GLY A 69 -5.86 18.11 -6.33
CA GLY A 69 -4.54 17.57 -6.05
C GLY A 69 -4.51 16.61 -4.86
N ALA A 70 -5.65 16.20 -4.31
CA ALA A 70 -5.71 15.23 -3.22
C ALA A 70 -5.46 13.82 -3.76
N LEU A 71 -4.65 13.03 -3.06
CA LEU A 71 -4.41 11.64 -3.40
C LEU A 71 -5.66 10.80 -3.06
N VAL A 72 -6.29 10.23 -4.09
CA VAL A 72 -7.56 9.49 -3.97
C VAL A 72 -7.45 8.01 -4.35
N GLY A 73 -6.32 7.58 -4.92
CA GLY A 73 -6.17 6.21 -5.37
C GLY A 73 -4.75 5.79 -5.63
N ILE A 74 -4.55 4.48 -5.61
CA ILE A 74 -3.26 3.84 -5.78
C ILE A 74 -3.40 2.49 -6.49
N ALA A 75 -2.49 2.22 -7.42
CA ALA A 75 -2.38 0.94 -8.09
C ALA A 75 -0.93 0.41 -8.06
N PHE A 76 -0.79 -0.88 -7.76
CA PHE A 76 0.48 -1.58 -7.75
C PHE A 76 0.46 -2.70 -8.80
N ALA A 77 1.51 -2.78 -9.60
CA ALA A 77 1.77 -3.93 -10.47
C ALA A 77 3.11 -4.54 -10.05
N ARG A 78 3.12 -5.85 -9.82
CA ARG A 78 4.34 -6.62 -9.55
C ARG A 78 4.23 -7.98 -10.20
N GLU A 79 5.39 -8.55 -10.52
CA GLU A 79 5.44 -9.95 -10.93
C GLU A 79 4.84 -10.85 -9.85
N ALA A 80 4.22 -11.95 -10.30
CA ALA A 80 3.65 -12.92 -9.39
C ALA A 80 4.75 -13.45 -8.46
N ARG A 81 4.48 -13.43 -7.14
CA ARG A 81 5.40 -14.02 -6.17
C ARG A 81 5.51 -15.51 -6.46
N ARG A 82 6.64 -15.94 -7.01
CA ARG A 82 6.92 -17.38 -7.17
C ARG A 82 6.97 -18.03 -5.79
N ARG A 83 6.15 -19.07 -5.63
CA ARG A 83 6.16 -19.95 -4.45
C ARG A 83 7.32 -20.93 -4.61
N THR A 84 8.42 -20.69 -3.91
CA THR A 84 9.54 -21.63 -3.83
C THR A 84 9.26 -22.67 -2.76
N GLY A 85 8.68 -23.80 -3.16
CA GLY A 85 8.47 -24.95 -2.30
C GLY A 85 8.08 -26.18 -3.13
N ARG A 86 8.91 -27.23 -3.08
CA ARG A 86 8.59 -28.54 -3.65
C ARG A 86 7.46 -29.12 -2.80
N ALA A 87 6.27 -29.26 -3.36
CA ALA A 87 5.25 -30.09 -2.73
C ALA A 87 5.80 -31.52 -2.73
N SER A 88 6.34 -31.99 -1.61
CA SER A 88 6.52 -33.41 -1.37
C SER A 88 5.13 -34.02 -1.25
N CYS A 89 4.55 -34.38 -2.39
CA CYS A 89 3.40 -35.26 -2.42
C CYS A 89 3.89 -36.64 -1.99
N ASN A 90 3.85 -36.94 -0.69
CA ASN A 90 3.99 -38.31 -0.21
C ASN A 90 2.65 -39.01 -0.44
N CYS A 91 2.46 -39.54 -1.65
CA CYS A 91 1.60 -40.69 -1.84
C CYS A 91 2.45 -41.92 -1.50
N ARG A 92 2.28 -42.47 -0.29
CA ARG A 92 2.72 -43.81 0.05
C ARG A 92 1.63 -44.49 0.86
#